data_AF-A0ABD3D8N3-F1
#
_entry.id   AF-A0ABD3D8N3-F1
#
_cell.length_a   1.000
_cell.length_b   1.000
_cell.length_c   1.000
_cell.angle_alpha   90.00
_cell.angle_beta   90.00
_cell.angle_gamma   90.00
#
_symmetry.space_group_name_H-M   'P 1'
#
loop_
_entity.id
_entity.type
_entity.pdbx_description
1 polymer ?
#
loop_
_entity_poly.entity_id
_entity_poly.type
_entity_poly.pdbx_seq_one_letter_code
_entity_poly.pdbx_strand_id
1 'polypeptide(L)'
;MARNGSNSSVNPFEDEGFRGSWYTATVLRPPPKKASRKPRIRLQFDTLTDADEEERAAKPLRENVDLILVRPIPPRESRRQFRVDEDVDAFHNDGWWEGVVIAVLDGGDRYSIFLPTPIYQNAEH
;
A
#
# COMPACT_ATOMS: atom_id res chain seq x y z
N MET A 1 -14.41 -9.18 -7.37
CA MET A 1 -13.97 -8.76 -8.72
C MET A 1 -13.76 -7.26 -8.71
N ALA A 2 -12.56 -6.78 -9.08
CA ALA A 2 -12.25 -5.36 -9.19
C ALA A 2 -13.11 -4.72 -10.31
N ARG A 3 -13.78 -3.59 -10.00
CA ARG A 3 -14.67 -2.87 -10.92
C ARG A 3 -14.07 -1.50 -11.23
N ASN A 4 -14.48 -0.88 -12.33
CA ASN A 4 -14.03 0.49 -12.62
C ASN A 4 -14.45 1.42 -11.47
N GLY A 5 -13.52 2.25 -10.98
CA GLY A 5 -13.72 3.18 -9.86
C GLY A 5 -13.72 2.56 -8.46
N SER A 6 -13.46 1.25 -8.31
CA SER A 6 -13.31 0.67 -6.97
C SER A 6 -11.93 0.94 -6.38
N ASN A 7 -11.87 1.30 -5.10
CA ASN A 7 -10.60 1.42 -4.38
C ASN A 7 -10.06 0.03 -4.02
N SER A 8 -8.73 -0.11 -4.06
CA SER A 8 -8.01 -1.35 -3.79
C SER A 8 -6.70 -1.03 -3.10
N SER A 9 -6.18 -1.98 -2.33
CA SER A 9 -4.79 -1.95 -1.88
C SER A 9 -3.93 -2.74 -2.86
N VAL A 10 -2.77 -2.19 -3.18
CA VAL A 10 -1.80 -2.76 -4.12
C VAL A 10 -0.51 -2.99 -3.36
N ASN A 11 0.14 -4.12 -3.57
CA ASN A 11 1.52 -4.34 -3.15
C ASN A 11 2.42 -4.04 -4.36
N PRO A 12 2.96 -2.81 -4.46
CA PRO A 12 3.71 -2.40 -5.62
C PRO A 12 5.10 -3.04 -5.56
N PHE A 13 5.30 -4.00 -6.46
CA PHE A 13 6.59 -4.54 -6.89
C PHE A 13 7.32 -5.49 -5.93
N GLU A 14 8.10 -6.39 -6.53
CA GLU A 14 9.12 -7.19 -5.82
C GLU A 14 10.38 -6.37 -5.51
N ASP A 15 10.38 -5.07 -5.86
CA ASP A 15 11.48 -4.14 -5.62
C ASP A 15 11.74 -4.03 -4.11
N GLU A 16 13.02 -4.16 -3.75
CA GLU A 16 13.46 -4.34 -2.36
C GLU A 16 13.01 -3.20 -1.43
N GLY A 17 12.76 -2.00 -1.95
CA GLY A 17 12.29 -0.84 -1.21
C GLY A 17 10.79 -0.82 -0.86
N PHE A 18 9.96 -1.65 -1.50
CA PHE A 18 8.50 -1.65 -1.32
C PHE A 18 7.95 -2.96 -0.77
N ARG A 19 8.83 -3.94 -0.50
CA ARG A 19 8.42 -5.24 0.06
C ARG A 19 7.72 -5.06 1.40
N GLY A 20 6.56 -5.70 1.55
CA GLY A 20 5.76 -5.66 2.77
C GLY A 20 4.85 -4.43 2.90
N SER A 21 4.82 -3.56 1.89
CA SER A 21 3.99 -2.36 1.88
C SER A 21 2.72 -2.52 1.03
N TRP A 22 1.66 -1.81 1.41
CA TRP A 22 0.42 -1.71 0.66
C TRP A 22 0.02 -0.26 0.43
N TYR A 23 -0.25 0.10 -0.82
CA TYR A 23 -0.67 1.45 -1.22
C TYR A 23 -2.11 1.43 -1.69
N THR A 24 -2.86 2.48 -1.39
CA THR A 24 -4.23 2.61 -1.89
C THR A 24 -4.22 3.12 -3.32
N ALA A 25 -5.11 2.55 -4.13
CA ALA A 25 -5.24 2.90 -5.53
C ALA A 25 -6.69 2.77 -6.01
N THR A 26 -7.03 3.57 -7.01
CA THR A 26 -8.30 3.53 -7.70
C THR A 26 -8.18 2.74 -9.00
N VAL A 27 -9.08 1.77 -9.21
CA VAL A 27 -9.13 1.02 -10.47
C VAL A 27 -9.61 1.91 -11.61
N LEU A 28 -8.73 2.17 -12.59
CA LEU A 28 -9.07 2.93 -13.80
C LEU A 28 -9.64 2.05 -14.91
N ARG A 29 -9.12 0.82 -15.06
CA ARG A 29 -9.63 -0.14 -16.05
C ARG A 29 -9.58 -1.55 -15.49
N PRO A 30 -10.68 -2.31 -15.51
CA PRO A 30 -10.69 -3.70 -15.10
C PRO A 30 -9.89 -4.57 -16.10
N PRO A 31 -9.57 -5.82 -15.72
CA PRO A 31 -8.91 -6.77 -16.61
C PRO A 31 -9.74 -7.03 -17.87
N PRO A 32 -9.11 -7.22 -19.05
CA PRO A 32 -9.83 -7.57 -20.26
C PRO A 32 -10.58 -8.91 -20.12
N LYS A 33 -11.77 -9.01 -20.72
CA LYS A 33 -12.64 -10.21 -20.66
C LYS A 33 -11.98 -11.48 -21.22
N LYS A 34 -11.06 -11.32 -22.17
CA LYS A 34 -10.14 -12.37 -22.64
C LYS A 34 -8.81 -12.15 -21.93
N ALA A 35 -8.75 -12.55 -20.66
CA ALA A 35 -7.54 -12.40 -19.87
C ALA A 35 -6.41 -13.26 -20.45
N SER A 36 -5.22 -12.69 -20.56
CA SER A 36 -3.98 -13.43 -20.74
C SER A 36 -3.74 -14.37 -19.55
N ARG A 37 -2.76 -15.27 -19.65
CA ARG A 37 -2.36 -16.16 -18.53
C ARG A 37 -1.98 -15.38 -17.25
N LYS A 38 -1.64 -14.09 -17.37
CA LYS A 38 -1.37 -13.15 -16.28
C LYS A 38 -2.20 -11.88 -16.47
N PRO A 39 -3.44 -11.84 -15.95
CA PRO A 39 -4.30 -10.68 -16.09
C PRO A 39 -3.72 -9.47 -15.35
N ARG A 40 -3.68 -8.33 -16.03
CA ARG A 40 -3.25 -7.05 -15.46
C ARG A 40 -4.43 -6.08 -15.39
N ILE A 41 -4.36 -5.19 -14.41
CA ILE A 41 -5.35 -4.14 -14.16
C ILE A 41 -4.65 -2.79 -14.15
N ARG A 42 -5.31 -1.75 -14.69
CA ARG A 42 -4.75 -0.40 -14.67
C ARG A 42 -5.29 0.37 -13.48
N LEU A 43 -4.39 0.90 -12.66
CA LEU A 43 -4.70 1.61 -11.43
C LEU A 43 -4.12 3.03 -11.45
N GLN A 44 -4.61 3.86 -10.53
CA GLN A 44 -4.01 5.13 -10.16
C GLN A 44 -3.76 5.09 -8.65
N PHE A 45 -2.52 5.29 -8.22
CA PHE A 45 -2.20 5.37 -6.80
C PHE A 45 -2.70 6.68 -6.21
N ASP A 46 -3.17 6.62 -4.96
CA ASP A 46 -3.76 7.81 -4.31
C ASP A 46 -2.68 8.71 -3.71
N THR A 47 -1.54 8.14 -3.29
CA THR A 47 -0.48 8.83 -2.57
C THR A 47 0.86 8.91 -3.33
N LEU A 48 1.05 8.08 -4.36
CA LEU A 48 2.27 8.09 -5.18
C LEU A 48 2.13 9.01 -6.38
N THR A 49 3.21 9.72 -6.72
CA THR A 49 3.29 10.64 -7.86
C THR A 49 4.37 10.20 -8.85
N ASP A 50 4.21 10.60 -10.10
CA ASP A 50 5.20 10.35 -11.16
C ASP A 50 6.47 11.18 -10.88
N ALA A 51 7.62 10.51 -10.74
CA ALA A 51 8.89 11.13 -10.34
C ALA A 51 9.54 11.95 -11.46
N ASP A 52 9.14 11.70 -12.72
CA ASP A 52 9.75 12.30 -13.90
C ASP A 52 9.21 13.71 -14.23
N GLU A 53 8.31 14.27 -13.41
CA GLU A 53 7.69 15.58 -13.64
C GLU A 53 8.11 16.63 -12.59
N GLU A 54 9.30 17.23 -12.78
CA GLU A 54 9.88 18.24 -11.88
C GLU A 54 9.17 19.61 -11.85
N GLU A 55 8.24 19.93 -12.76
CA GLU A 55 7.83 21.34 -12.93
C GLU A 55 6.34 21.66 -13.13
N ARG A 56 5.43 20.68 -13.07
CA ARG A 56 3.98 20.95 -13.10
C ARG A 56 3.24 19.99 -12.19
N ALA A 57 2.57 20.54 -11.17
CA ALA A 57 1.60 19.89 -10.28
C ALA A 57 1.65 18.35 -10.32
N ALA A 58 2.35 17.77 -9.34
CA ALA A 58 2.63 16.33 -9.23
C ALA A 58 1.42 15.48 -9.67
N LYS A 59 1.61 14.71 -10.75
CA LYS A 59 0.55 13.86 -11.28
C LYS A 59 0.52 12.53 -10.54
N PRO A 60 -0.67 11.98 -10.24
CA PRO A 60 -0.78 10.67 -9.63
C PRO A 60 -0.15 9.57 -10.49
N LEU A 61 0.62 8.68 -9.85
CA LEU A 61 1.25 7.53 -10.50
C LEU A 61 0.16 6.58 -11.04
N ARG A 62 0.33 6.12 -12.28
CA ARG A 62 -0.63 5.22 -12.95
C ARG A 62 0.07 4.05 -13.61
N GLU A 63 -0.28 2.84 -13.18
CA GLU A 63 0.42 1.65 -13.62
C GLU A 63 -0.51 0.50 -13.99
N ASN A 64 0.04 -0.45 -14.75
CA ASN A 64 -0.59 -1.75 -14.94
C ASN A 64 0.04 -2.73 -13.96
N VAL A 65 -0.73 -3.34 -13.09
CA VAL A 65 -0.22 -4.31 -12.10
C VAL A 65 -0.86 -5.68 -12.30
N ASP A 66 -0.12 -6.73 -11.96
CA ASP A 66 -0.66 -8.10 -11.98
C ASP A 66 -1.78 -8.21 -10.94
N LEU A 67 -2.91 -8.83 -11.30
CA LEU A 67 -4.07 -8.94 -10.41
C LEU A 67 -3.77 -9.60 -9.06
N ILE A 68 -2.74 -10.45 -9.00
CA ILE A 68 -2.33 -11.12 -7.77
C ILE A 68 -1.79 -10.15 -6.70
N LEU A 69 -1.33 -8.97 -7.12
CA LEU A 69 -0.82 -7.91 -6.24
C LEU A 69 -1.91 -6.96 -5.74
N VAL A 70 -3.19 -7.21 -6.09
CA VAL A 70 -4.30 -6.30 -5.82
C VAL A 70 -5.32 -6.98 -4.90
N ARG A 71 -5.67 -6.31 -3.80
CA ARG A 71 -6.72 -6.75 -2.86
C ARG A 71 -7.77 -5.65 -2.64
N PRO A 72 -9.02 -5.99 -2.27
CA PRO A 72 -9.95 -4.99 -1.75
C PRO A 72 -9.39 -4.29 -0.52
N ILE A 73 -9.79 -3.05 -0.27
CA ILE A 73 -9.45 -2.35 0.98
C ILE A 73 -10.03 -3.14 2.16
N PRO A 74 -9.23 -3.45 3.20
CA PRO A 74 -9.72 -4.09 4.41
C PRO A 74 -10.88 -3.30 5.04
N PRO A 75 -11.90 -3.95 5.61
CA PRO A 75 -12.94 -3.25 6.34
C PRO A 75 -12.33 -2.42 7.47
N ARG A 76 -12.88 -1.22 7.73
CA ARG A 76 -12.42 -0.41 8.87
C ARG A 76 -12.69 -1.15 10.17
N GLU A 77 -11.64 -1.40 10.94
CA GLU A 77 -11.76 -1.95 12.27
C GLU A 77 -12.39 -0.92 13.21
N SER A 78 -13.26 -1.39 14.12
CA SER A 78 -13.71 -0.58 15.25
C SER A 78 -12.54 -0.25 16.18
N ARG A 79 -12.70 0.73 17.08
CA ARG A 79 -11.67 1.07 18.09
C ARG A 79 -11.31 -0.17 18.92
N ARG A 80 -10.23 -0.84 18.53
CA ARG A 80 -9.63 -1.97 19.21
C ARG A 80 -8.33 -1.50 19.86
N GLN A 81 -8.01 -2.07 21.03
CA GLN A 81 -6.70 -1.92 21.65
C GLN A 81 -5.81 -3.08 21.20
N PHE A 82 -4.60 -2.77 20.76
CA PHE A 82 -3.60 -3.77 20.40
C PHE A 82 -2.81 -4.23 21.62
N ARG A 83 -2.20 -5.41 21.53
CA ARG A 83 -1.31 -5.95 22.56
C ARG A 83 0.09 -6.09 22.00
N VAL A 84 1.08 -6.15 22.91
CA VAL A 84 2.45 -6.54 22.52
C VAL A 84 2.39 -7.91 21.85
N ASP A 85 3.25 -8.10 20.84
CA ASP A 85 3.34 -9.27 19.95
C ASP A 85 2.16 -9.45 18.98
N GLU A 86 1.30 -8.44 18.83
CA GLU A 86 0.25 -8.44 17.81
C GLU A 86 0.78 -7.93 16.46
N ASP A 87 0.45 -8.65 15.39
CA ASP A 87 0.70 -8.25 14.00
C ASP A 87 -0.25 -7.11 13.60
N VAL A 88 0.31 -6.04 13.03
CA VAL A 88 -0.43 -4.83 12.65
C VAL A 88 0.07 -4.28 11.31
N ASP A 89 -0.82 -3.58 10.60
CA ASP A 89 -0.44 -2.73 9.48
C ASP A 89 -0.29 -1.28 10.00
N ALA A 90 0.90 -0.69 9.83
CA ALA A 90 1.22 0.69 10.24
C ALA A 90 1.31 1.61 9.02
N PHE A 91 0.62 2.76 9.06
CA PHE A 91 0.71 3.74 7.98
C PHE A 91 1.99 4.59 8.10
N HIS A 92 2.90 4.48 7.13
CA HIS A 92 4.18 5.20 7.07
C HIS A 92 4.62 5.37 5.61
N ASN A 93 5.29 6.48 5.26
CA ASN A 93 5.74 6.79 3.89
C ASN A 93 4.68 6.47 2.82
N ASP A 94 3.48 7.01 3.03
CA ASP A 94 2.37 6.93 2.08
C ASP A 94 1.79 5.52 1.81
N GLY A 95 2.23 4.51 2.58
CA GLY A 95 1.79 3.12 2.50
C GLY A 95 1.51 2.49 3.87
N TRP A 96 0.91 1.30 3.85
CA TRP A 96 0.68 0.46 5.02
C TRP A 96 1.73 -0.63 5.09
N TRP A 97 2.47 -0.70 6.19
CA TRP A 97 3.59 -1.61 6.40
C TRP A 97 3.25 -2.64 7.45
N GLU A 98 3.52 -3.90 7.13
CA GLU A 98 3.41 -4.99 8.10
C GLU A 98 4.43 -4.80 9.23
N GLY A 99 3.98 -4.93 10.48
CA GLY A 99 4.80 -4.76 11.66
C GLY A 99 4.24 -5.49 12.87
N VAL A 100 5.01 -5.48 13.96
CA VAL A 100 4.65 -6.12 15.24
C VAL A 100 4.68 -5.09 16.36
N VAL A 101 3.65 -5.06 17.20
CA VAL A 101 3.62 -4.18 18.37
C VAL A 101 4.67 -4.64 19.40
N ILE A 102 5.62 -3.76 19.72
CA ILE A 102 6.69 -4.04 20.70
C ILE A 102 6.46 -3.33 22.04
N ALA A 103 5.61 -2.30 22.08
CA ALA A 103 5.22 -1.64 23.32
C ALA A 103 3.85 -0.96 23.20
N VAL A 104 3.11 -0.96 24.32
CA VAL A 104 1.88 -0.18 24.52
C VAL A 104 2.20 1.00 25.43
N LEU A 105 1.84 2.21 24.99
CA LEU A 105 2.18 3.48 25.61
C LEU A 105 0.90 4.26 25.97
N ASP A 106 1.03 5.24 26.86
CA ASP A 106 -0.03 6.17 27.27
C ASP A 106 -1.38 5.50 27.59
N GLY A 107 -1.37 4.40 28.34
CA GLY A 107 -2.60 3.73 28.75
C GLY A 107 -3.37 3.02 27.62
N GLY A 108 -2.75 2.81 26.45
CA GLY A 108 -3.35 2.11 25.31
C GLY A 108 -3.67 2.97 24.09
N ASP A 109 -3.29 4.26 24.12
CA ASP A 109 -3.56 5.20 23.02
C ASP A 109 -2.39 5.35 22.04
N ARG A 110 -1.18 4.89 22.39
CA ARG A 110 -0.01 4.89 21.51
C ARG A 110 0.69 3.53 21.52
N TYR A 111 1.33 3.21 20.40
CA TYR A 111 2.03 1.94 20.20
C TYR A 111 3.40 2.19 19.59
N SER A 112 4.39 1.38 19.99
CA SER A 112 5.66 1.27 19.30
C SER A 112 5.64 -0.02 18.47
N ILE A 113 6.07 0.06 17.21
CA ILE A 113 5.95 -1.02 16.23
C ILE A 113 7.33 -1.30 15.66
N PHE A 114 7.72 -2.58 15.62
CA PHE A 114 8.87 -3.05 14.89
C PHE A 114 8.48 -3.39 13.44
N LEU A 115 9.19 -2.81 12.48
CA LEU A 115 9.01 -3.07 11.06
C LEU A 115 10.15 -3.99 10.59
N PRO A 116 9.89 -5.26 10.23
CA PRO A 116 10.92 -6.22 9.87
C PRO A 116 11.56 -5.95 8.51
N THR A 117 10.89 -5.20 7.63
CA THR A 117 11.39 -4.83 6.31
C THR A 117 12.24 -3.56 6.40
N PRO A 118 13.50 -3.55 5.92
CA PRO A 118 14.30 -2.34 5.89
C PRO A 118 13.63 -1.30 4.98
N ILE A 119 13.22 -0.18 5.56
CA ILE A 119 12.70 0.95 4.81
C ILE A 119 13.91 1.66 4.20
N TYR A 120 14.19 1.41 2.93
CA TYR A 120 15.18 2.18 2.21
C TYR A 120 14.60 3.58 1.95
N GLN A 121 14.98 4.54 2.79
CA GLN A 121 14.85 5.95 2.42
C GLN A 121 15.85 6.19 1.29
N ASN A 122 15.37 6.72 0.16
CA ASN A 122 16.27 7.32 -0.82
C ASN A 122 17.06 8.39 -0.09
N ALA A 123 18.31 8.09 0.25
CA ALA A 123 19.27 9.08 0.66
C ALA A 123 19.50 9.96 -0.57
N GLU A 124 18.90 11.14 -0.56
CA GLU A 124 19.20 12.19 -1.52
C GLU A 124 20.72 12.42 -1.55
N HIS A 125 21.29 12.41 -2.75
CA HIS A 125 22.60 12.95 -3.08
C HIS A 125 22.55 13.56 -4.47
#